data_AF-A0A3D2IJ15-F1
#
_entry.id   AF-A0A3D2IJ15-F1
#
_cell.length_a   1.000
_cell.length_b   1.000
_cell.length_c   1.000
_cell.angle_alpha   90.00
_cell.angle_beta   90.00
_cell.angle_gamma   90.00
#
_symmetry.space_group_name_H-M   'P 1'
#
loop_
_entity.id
_entity.type
_entity.pdbx_description
1 polymer ?
#
loop_
_entity_poly.entity_id
_entity_poly.type
_entity_poly.pdbx_seq_one_letter_code
_entity_poly.pdbx_strand_id
1 'polypeptide(L)'
;PSNTHNEITYVIPRTDCIVLGGSAFRNQYSQKIDEQLTQRIIERCTLLDPDIKSKKIISAQVGLRPGRTQIRLEKDETAFVIHNYGHGGAGFTVS
;
A
#
# COMPACT_ATOMS: atom_id res chain seq x y z
N PRO A 1 -3.22 13.56 -19.85
CA PRO A 1 -2.13 13.02 -19.00
C PRO A 1 -2.71 12.35 -17.75
N SER A 2 -2.73 11.02 -17.70
CA SER A 2 -3.20 10.28 -16.53
C SER A 2 -2.37 10.69 -15.31
N ASN A 3 -3.05 11.12 -14.26
CA ASN A 3 -2.43 11.78 -13.11
C ASN A 3 -1.67 10.75 -12.25
N THR A 4 -0.37 10.53 -12.55
CA THR A 4 0.49 9.51 -11.92
C THR A 4 0.88 9.81 -10.47
N HIS A 5 0.49 10.97 -9.91
CA HIS A 5 0.89 11.42 -8.57
C HIS A 5 0.53 10.46 -7.42
N ASN A 6 -0.46 9.58 -7.60
CA ASN A 6 -0.88 8.61 -6.58
C ASN A 6 -0.40 7.18 -6.88
N GLU A 7 0.40 7.01 -7.93
CA GLU A 7 0.90 5.72 -8.39
C GLU A 7 2.40 5.64 -8.06
N ILE A 8 2.76 4.70 -7.21
CA ILE A 8 4.13 4.46 -6.74
C ILE A 8 4.62 3.14 -7.30
N THR A 9 5.92 2.87 -7.23
CA THR A 9 6.49 1.59 -7.68
C THR A 9 7.39 1.01 -6.60
N TYR A 10 7.14 -0.23 -6.22
CA TYR A 10 8.02 -1.02 -5.35
C TYR A 10 7.92 -2.50 -5.70
N VAL A 11 9.06 -3.20 -5.58
CA VAL A 11 9.18 -4.65 -5.75
C VAL A 11 9.79 -5.17 -4.44
N ILE A 12 9.01 -5.92 -3.66
CA ILE A 12 9.42 -6.39 -2.33
C ILE A 12 9.38 -7.92 -2.32
N PRO A 13 10.54 -8.59 -2.43
CA PRO A 13 10.63 -10.03 -2.24
C PRO A 13 10.22 -10.43 -0.81
N ARG A 14 9.48 -11.52 -0.71
CA ARG A 14 9.15 -12.23 0.54
C ARG A 14 9.56 -13.69 0.38
N THR A 15 9.47 -14.46 1.45
CA THR A 15 9.87 -15.88 1.47
C THR A 15 9.13 -16.73 0.43
N ASP A 16 7.87 -16.39 0.12
CA ASP A 16 6.95 -17.19 -0.69
C ASP A 16 6.45 -16.48 -1.96
N CYS A 17 6.63 -15.16 -2.05
CA CYS A 17 6.12 -14.36 -3.16
C CYS A 17 6.93 -13.07 -3.36
N ILE A 18 6.64 -12.36 -4.45
CA ILE A 18 7.13 -11.00 -4.67
C ILE A 18 5.93 -10.08 -4.65
N VAL A 19 5.95 -9.06 -3.80
CA VAL A 19 4.91 -8.04 -3.76
C VAL A 19 5.26 -6.94 -4.74
N LEU A 20 4.40 -6.80 -5.75
CA LEU A 20 4.44 -5.70 -6.72
C LEU A 20 3.46 -4.63 -6.26
N GLY A 21 3.92 -3.40 -6.16
CA GLY A 21 3.04 -2.27 -5.91
C GLY A 21 3.54 -1.00 -6.58
N GLY A 22 2.79 0.08 -6.50
CA GLY A 22 1.52 0.20 -5.83
C GLY A 22 0.82 1.52 -6.10
N SER A 23 -0.10 1.86 -5.21
CA SER A 23 -0.83 3.12 -5.26
C SER A 23 -1.12 3.66 -3.85
N ALA A 24 -1.38 4.96 -3.77
CA ALA A 24 -1.67 5.69 -2.53
C ALA A 24 -2.68 6.81 -2.79
N PHE A 25 -3.93 6.44 -3.03
CA PHE A 25 -5.04 7.38 -3.19
C PHE A 25 -5.57 7.83 -1.81
N ARG A 26 -5.63 9.14 -1.58
CA ARG A 26 -6.27 9.71 -0.39
C ARG A 26 -7.80 9.70 -0.56
N ASN A 27 -8.51 9.51 0.56
CA ASN A 27 -9.98 9.57 0.62
C ASN A 27 -10.72 8.58 -0.30
N GLN A 28 -10.06 7.49 -0.70
CA GLN A 28 -10.66 6.41 -1.47
C GLN A 28 -10.85 5.18 -0.59
N TYR A 29 -12.10 4.79 -0.39
CA TYR A 29 -12.49 3.71 0.53
C TYR A 29 -12.90 2.42 -0.19
N SER A 30 -12.99 2.45 -1.53
CA SER A 30 -13.28 1.25 -2.31
C SER A 30 -12.17 0.22 -2.16
N GLN A 31 -12.54 -1.01 -1.85
CA GLN A 31 -11.66 -2.18 -1.87
C GLN A 31 -11.82 -3.00 -3.15
N LYS A 32 -12.58 -2.49 -4.13
CA LYS A 32 -12.71 -3.14 -5.43
C LYS A 32 -11.38 -3.04 -6.19
N ILE A 33 -10.95 -4.17 -6.74
CA ILE A 33 -9.77 -4.24 -7.61
C ILE A 33 -10.05 -3.43 -8.89
N ASP A 34 -9.10 -2.57 -9.25
CA ASP A 34 -9.04 -1.89 -10.54
C ASP A 34 -8.05 -2.65 -11.44
N GLU A 35 -8.58 -3.33 -12.44
CA GLU A 35 -7.78 -4.14 -13.38
C GLU A 35 -6.80 -3.29 -14.19
N GLN A 36 -7.19 -2.06 -14.56
CA GLN A 36 -6.31 -1.17 -15.32
C GLN A 36 -5.16 -0.67 -14.45
N LEU A 37 -5.43 -0.33 -13.18
CA LEU A 37 -4.37 0.04 -12.23
C LEU A 37 -3.45 -1.15 -11.94
N THR A 38 -4.02 -2.36 -11.81
CA THR A 38 -3.25 -3.60 -11.61
C THR A 38 -2.26 -3.80 -12.76
N GLN A 39 -2.73 -3.67 -14.01
CA GLN A 39 -1.90 -3.79 -15.18
C GLN A 39 -0.77 -2.73 -15.22
N ARG A 40 -1.09 -1.47 -14.89
CA ARG A 40 -0.06 -0.41 -14.80
C ARG A 40 0.98 -0.65 -13.70
N ILE A 41 0.59 -1.25 -12.57
CA ILE A 41 1.54 -1.65 -11.51
C ILE A 41 2.50 -2.71 -12.04
N ILE A 42 1.98 -3.75 -12.73
CA ILE A 42 2.81 -4.82 -13.31
C ILE A 42 3.78 -4.24 -14.34
N GLU A 43 3.30 -3.37 -15.23
CA GLU A 43 4.13 -2.72 -16.25
C GLU A 43 5.26 -1.91 -15.62
N ARG A 44 4.95 -1.05 -14.64
CA ARG A 44 5.99 -0.27 -13.94
C ARG A 44 6.99 -1.13 -13.19
N CYS A 45 6.54 -2.20 -12.53
CA CYS A 45 7.46 -3.10 -11.84
C CYS A 45 8.35 -3.88 -12.82
N THR A 46 7.79 -4.30 -13.96
CA THR A 46 8.56 -5.00 -15.02
C THR A 46 9.65 -4.11 -15.62
N LEU A 47 9.46 -2.79 -15.63
CA LEU A 47 10.52 -1.85 -16.03
C LEU A 47 11.69 -1.81 -15.03
N LEU A 48 11.45 -2.12 -13.75
CA LEU A 48 12.50 -2.20 -12.73
C LEU A 48 13.19 -3.57 -12.72
N ASP A 49 12.40 -4.63 -12.90
CA ASP A 49 12.88 -6.01 -12.95
C ASP A 49 12.17 -6.77 -14.08
N PRO A 50 12.83 -6.93 -15.25
CA PRO A 50 12.27 -7.64 -16.40
C PRO A 50 11.87 -9.09 -16.12
N ASP A 51 12.48 -9.75 -15.14
CA ASP A 51 12.19 -11.16 -14.82
C ASP A 51 10.76 -11.34 -14.31
N ILE A 52 10.13 -10.28 -13.78
CA ILE A 52 8.73 -10.25 -13.34
C ILE A 52 7.80 -10.71 -14.47
N LYS A 53 8.08 -10.36 -15.73
CA LYS A 53 7.23 -10.69 -16.89
C LYS A 53 7.03 -12.19 -17.06
N SER A 54 7.99 -13.01 -16.61
CA SER A 54 7.94 -14.47 -16.69
C SER A 54 7.23 -15.13 -15.50
N LYS A 55 6.88 -14.36 -14.46
CA LYS A 55 6.30 -14.89 -13.22
C LYS A 55 4.78 -14.98 -13.30
N LYS A 56 4.20 -15.94 -12.57
CA LYS A 56 2.76 -16.10 -12.43
C LYS A 56 2.21 -15.12 -11.40
N ILE A 57 1.13 -14.41 -11.74
CA ILE A 57 0.36 -13.61 -10.78
C ILE A 57 -0.43 -14.55 -9.85
N ILE A 58 -0.23 -14.40 -8.55
CA ILE A 58 -0.89 -15.21 -7.52
C ILE A 58 -2.23 -14.57 -7.10
N SER A 59 -2.24 -13.25 -6.88
CA SER A 59 -3.43 -12.50 -6.47
C SER A 59 -3.26 -11.00 -6.74
N ALA A 60 -4.36 -10.26 -6.74
CA ALA A 60 -4.40 -8.79 -6.66
C ALA A 60 -5.16 -8.38 -5.40
N GLN A 61 -4.69 -7.35 -4.70
CA GLN A 61 -5.26 -6.93 -3.42
C GLN A 61 -5.34 -5.40 -3.31
N VAL A 62 -6.34 -4.92 -2.56
CA VAL A 62 -6.52 -3.51 -2.22
C VAL A 62 -6.64 -3.40 -0.70
N GLY A 63 -5.86 -2.50 -0.10
CA GLY A 63 -5.86 -2.25 1.33
C GLY A 63 -6.06 -0.77 1.66
N LEU A 64 -6.81 -0.49 2.72
CA LEU A 64 -6.97 0.88 3.24
C LEU A 64 -5.89 1.14 4.29
N ARG A 65 -5.12 2.21 4.11
CA ARG A 65 -4.10 2.62 5.10
C ARG A 65 -4.77 3.49 6.17
N PRO A 66 -4.81 3.06 7.45
CA PRO A 66 -5.38 3.87 8.53
C PRO A 66 -4.40 5.00 8.90
N GLY A 67 -4.42 6.07 8.11
CA GLY A 67 -3.55 7.23 8.26
C GLY A 67 -4.22 8.38 8.99
N ARG A 68 -3.43 9.16 9.70
CA ARG A 68 -3.77 10.50 10.19
C ARG A 68 -2.72 11.49 9.73
N THR A 69 -3.01 12.78 9.83
CA THR A 69 -1.99 13.84 9.67
C THR A 69 -0.85 13.68 10.67
N GLN A 70 -1.16 13.19 11.88
CA GLN A 70 -0.20 12.83 12.92
C GLN A 70 -0.64 11.53 13.60
N ILE A 71 0.32 10.64 13.90
CA ILE A 71 0.09 9.44 14.71
C ILE A 71 -0.49 9.85 16.06
N ARG A 72 -1.49 9.12 16.56
CA ARG A 72 -1.96 9.28 17.94
C ARG A 72 -1.31 8.21 18.79
N LEU A 73 -0.40 8.63 19.66
CA LEU A 73 0.20 7.79 20.69
C LEU A 73 0.22 8.57 22.00
N GLU A 74 -0.86 8.48 22.77
CA GLU A 74 -1.06 9.27 23.99
C GLU A 74 -2.07 8.59 24.93
N LYS A 75 -1.99 8.93 26.22
CA LYS A 75 -3.00 8.51 27.20
C LYS A 75 -4.21 9.42 27.13
N ASP A 76 -5.40 8.84 27.24
CA ASP A 76 -6.64 9.60 27.34
C ASP A 76 -6.71 10.38 28.66
N GLU A 77 -7.23 11.61 28.62
CA GLU A 77 -7.31 12.48 29.80
C GLU A 77 -8.39 12.04 30.79
N THR A 78 -9.42 11.36 30.32
CA THR A 78 -10.66 11.10 31.08
C THR A 78 -10.95 9.62 31.29
N ALA A 79 -10.35 8.75 30.48
CA ALA A 79 -10.55 7.32 30.54
C ALA A 79 -9.24 6.55 30.75
N PHE A 80 -9.35 5.31 31.23
CA PHE A 80 -8.21 4.39 31.27
C PHE A 80 -7.98 3.78 29.88
N VAL A 81 -7.56 4.63 28.94
CA VAL A 81 -7.34 4.28 27.52
C VAL A 81 -6.00 4.83 27.06
N ILE A 82 -5.25 4.02 26.30
CA ILE A 82 -4.07 4.47 25.54
C ILE A 82 -4.43 4.43 24.06
N HIS A 83 -4.32 5.57 23.40
CA HIS A 83 -4.50 5.70 21.96
C HIS A 83 -3.21 5.27 21.26
N ASN A 84 -3.32 4.40 20.25
CA ASN A 84 -2.18 3.98 19.42
C ASN A 84 -2.63 3.70 17.97
N TYR A 85 -2.82 4.75 17.16
CA TYR A 85 -3.35 4.61 15.79
C TYR A 85 -2.93 5.73 14.84
N GLY A 86 -3.20 5.56 13.54
CA GLY A 86 -2.93 6.59 12.52
C GLY A 86 -1.58 6.44 11.81
N HIS A 87 -0.91 5.30 11.92
CA HIS A 87 0.41 5.02 11.34
C HIS A 87 0.45 4.99 9.80
N GLY A 88 -0.70 4.94 9.13
CA GLY A 88 -0.76 4.97 7.67
C GLY A 88 0.04 3.85 7.02
N GLY A 89 0.87 4.19 6.04
CA GLY A 89 1.71 3.21 5.31
C GLY A 89 2.94 2.73 6.07
N ALA A 90 3.27 3.31 7.22
CA ALA A 90 4.48 3.00 7.98
C ALA A 90 4.25 2.08 9.18
N GLY A 91 3.01 1.59 9.38
CA GLY A 91 2.62 0.85 10.60
C GLY A 91 3.52 -0.33 10.96
N PHE A 92 4.00 -1.09 9.97
CA PHE A 92 4.91 -2.22 10.23
C PHE A 92 6.33 -1.76 10.63
N THR A 93 6.80 -0.63 10.13
CA THR A 93 8.15 -0.12 10.43
C THR A 93 8.27 0.41 11.85
N VAL A 94 7.16 0.90 12.42
CA VAL A 94 7.12 1.59 13.73
C VAL A 94 6.37 0.79 14.81
N SER A 95 6.09 -0.49 14.56
CA SER A 95 5.43 -1.39 15.50
C SER A 95 6.35 -1.92 16.59
#